data_AF-A0A218QKR7-F1
#
_entry.id   AF-A0A218QKR7-F1
#
_cell.length_a   1.000
_cell.length_b   1.000
_cell.length_c   1.000
_cell.angle_alpha   90.00
_cell.angle_beta   90.00
_cell.angle_gamma   90.00
#
_symmetry.space_group_name_H-M   'P 1'
#
loop_
_entity.id
_entity.type
_entity.pdbx_description
1 polymer ?
#
loop_
_entity_poly.entity_id
_entity_poly.type
_entity_poly.pdbx_seq_one_letter_code
_entity_poly.pdbx_strand_id
1 'polypeptide(L)'
;MMLVSGYAGIGKSALVQEIYKPITQKRGYFIWGKFDQFQRNIPYSAIANALQKLVQQLLGESDEQVQQWRSRLLAALGNNGQIIIELVTKQAERNKIARLNLVAGQKASSA
;
A
#
# COMPACT_ATOMS: atom_id res chain seq x y z
N MET A 1 15.01 -11.38 4.74
CA MET A 1 14.99 -10.51 3.53
C MET A 1 15.20 -11.40 2.32
N MET A 2 14.41 -11.24 1.25
CA MET A 2 14.54 -12.01 0.01
C MET A 2 14.49 -11.05 -1.18
N LEU A 3 15.42 -11.20 -2.13
CA LEU A 3 15.50 -10.38 -3.33
C LEU A 3 15.24 -11.26 -4.56
N VAL A 4 14.35 -10.80 -5.44
CA VAL A 4 14.04 -11.46 -6.72
C VAL A 4 14.45 -10.52 -7.86
N SER A 5 15.45 -10.92 -8.64
CA SER A 5 16.00 -10.15 -9.76
C SER A 5 15.84 -10.89 -11.09
N GLY A 6 15.80 -10.14 -12.20
CA GLY A 6 15.63 -10.69 -13.54
C GLY A 6 15.08 -9.67 -14.54
N TYR A 7 15.02 -10.01 -15.83
CA TYR A 7 14.55 -9.13 -16.89
C TYR A 7 13.10 -8.65 -16.72
N ALA A 8 12.76 -7.51 -17.31
CA ALA A 8 11.38 -7.04 -17.37
C ALA A 8 10.49 -8.10 -18.05
N GLY A 9 9.28 -8.31 -17.54
CA GLY A 9 8.33 -9.29 -18.13
C GLY A 9 8.56 -10.76 -17.75
N ILE A 10 9.67 -11.14 -17.09
CA ILE A 10 9.97 -12.54 -16.72
C ILE A 10 9.06 -13.14 -15.61
N GLY A 11 8.03 -12.40 -15.17
CA GLY A 11 7.08 -12.90 -14.17
C GLY A 11 7.48 -12.71 -12.70
N LYS A 12 8.47 -11.86 -12.37
CA LYS A 12 8.88 -11.59 -10.97
C LYS A 12 7.70 -11.21 -10.06
N SER A 13 6.81 -10.33 -10.55
CA SER A 13 5.62 -9.92 -9.80
C SER A 13 4.63 -11.07 -9.63
N ALA A 14 4.47 -11.91 -10.65
CA ALA A 14 3.59 -13.08 -10.58
C ALA A 14 4.10 -14.10 -9.56
N LEU A 15 5.42 -14.35 -9.54
CA LEU A 15 6.06 -15.21 -8.54
C LEU A 15 5.82 -14.72 -7.11
N VAL A 16 6.00 -13.43 -6.85
CA VAL A 16 5.75 -12.85 -5.52
C VAL A 16 4.26 -12.90 -5.16
N GLN A 17 3.36 -12.74 -6.15
CA GLN A 17 1.92 -12.82 -5.93
C GLN A 17 1.44 -14.23 -5.53
N GLU A 18 2.14 -15.30 -5.91
CA GLU A 18 1.79 -16.64 -5.44
C GLU A 18 1.94 -16.79 -3.91
N ILE A 19 2.76 -15.95 -3.27
CA ILE A 19 2.91 -15.91 -1.81
C ILE A 19 1.65 -15.33 -1.12
N TYR A 20 0.81 -14.60 -1.85
CA TYR A 20 -0.43 -14.03 -1.30
C TYR A 20 -1.38 -15.09 -0.75
N LYS A 21 -1.55 -16.20 -1.49
CA LYS A 21 -2.50 -17.28 -1.16
C LYS A 21 -2.20 -17.92 0.21
N PRO A 22 -0.99 -18.45 0.48
CA PRO A 22 -0.69 -19.08 1.77
C PRO A 22 -0.68 -18.10 2.94
N ILE A 23 -0.36 -16.81 2.73
CA ILE A 23 -0.38 -15.80 3.80
C ILE A 23 -1.81 -15.51 4.23
N THR A 24 -2.71 -15.27 3.29
CA THR A 24 -4.12 -14.96 3.57
C THR A 24 -4.87 -16.16 4.14
N GLN A 25 -4.55 -17.38 3.72
CA GLN A 25 -5.09 -18.61 4.32
C GLN A 25 -4.79 -18.74 5.82
N LYS A 26 -3.66 -18.21 6.27
CA LYS A 26 -3.26 -18.19 7.69
C LYS A 26 -3.73 -16.92 8.43
N ARG A 27 -4.66 -16.16 7.84
CA ARG A 27 -5.10 -14.84 8.32
C ARG A 27 -3.95 -13.87 8.57
N GLY A 28 -2.91 -13.94 7.74
CA GLY A 28 -1.80 -13.01 7.77
C GLY A 28 -2.10 -11.74 6.95
N TYR A 29 -1.51 -10.62 7.36
CA TYR A 29 -1.56 -9.38 6.60
C TYR A 29 -0.59 -9.42 5.42
N PHE A 30 -1.06 -9.00 4.24
CA PHE A 30 -0.24 -8.90 3.04
C PHE A 30 -0.32 -7.49 2.46
N ILE A 31 0.82 -6.81 2.41
CA ILE A 31 0.93 -5.46 1.88
C ILE A 31 2.02 -5.38 0.82
N TRP A 32 1.82 -4.49 -0.15
CA TRP A 32 2.77 -4.28 -1.22
C TRP A 32 2.78 -2.82 -1.66
N GLY A 33 3.96 -2.36 -2.06
CA GLY A 33 4.21 -1.05 -2.63
C GLY A 33 4.95 -1.18 -3.95
N LYS A 34 4.47 -0.50 -5.00
CA LYS A 34 5.19 -0.42 -6.27
C LYS A 34 5.95 0.90 -6.32
N PHE A 35 7.26 0.82 -6.51
CA PHE A 35 8.04 1.98 -6.92
C PHE A 35 7.83 2.19 -8.41
N ASP A 36 7.09 3.23 -8.78
CA ASP A 36 6.85 3.54 -10.17
C ASP A 36 8.00 4.39 -10.73
N GLN A 37 8.67 3.86 -11.75
CA GLN A 37 9.82 4.50 -12.40
C GLN A 37 9.48 5.85 -13.07
N PHE A 38 8.20 6.14 -13.28
CA PHE A 38 7.71 7.41 -13.81
C PHE A 38 7.29 8.41 -12.71
N GLN A 39 7.19 7.97 -11.45
CA GLN A 39 6.88 8.82 -10.28
C GLN A 39 8.14 9.12 -9.44
N ARG A 40 9.26 9.42 -10.11
CA ARG A 40 10.60 9.59 -9.47
C ARG A 40 10.67 10.70 -8.42
N ASN A 41 9.72 11.63 -8.42
CA ASN A 41 9.74 12.79 -7.52
C ASN A 41 9.04 12.55 -6.17
N ILE A 42 8.58 11.32 -5.88
CA ILE A 42 7.87 11.02 -4.62
C ILE A 42 8.63 9.94 -3.85
N PRO A 43 9.55 10.34 -2.96
CA PRO A 43 10.23 9.39 -2.09
C PRO A 43 9.21 8.65 -1.22
N TYR A 44 9.46 7.37 -0.96
CA TYR A 44 8.65 6.53 -0.07
C TYR A 44 7.19 6.29 -0.49
N SER A 45 6.77 6.68 -1.70
CA SER A 45 5.41 6.47 -2.22
C SER A 45 4.95 5.00 -2.16
N ALA A 46 5.85 4.07 -2.48
CA ALA A 46 5.58 2.64 -2.38
C ALA A 46 5.31 2.20 -0.93
N ILE A 47 6.08 2.73 0.02
CA ILE A 47 5.92 2.44 1.45
C ILE A 47 4.58 3.02 1.96
N ALA A 48 4.28 4.28 1.60
CA ALA A 48 3.00 4.91 1.92
C ALA A 48 1.80 4.08 1.43
N ASN A 49 1.87 3.60 0.19
CA ASN A 49 0.85 2.76 -0.40
C ASN A 49 0.71 1.41 0.32
N ALA A 50 1.83 0.76 0.67
CA ALA A 50 1.81 -0.49 1.42
C ALA A 50 1.18 -0.31 2.81
N LEU A 51 1.54 0.76 3.53
CA LEU A 51 0.97 1.07 4.83
C LEU A 51 -0.52 1.43 4.75
N GLN A 52 -0.95 2.15 3.71
CA GLN A 52 -2.37 2.41 3.47
C GLN A 52 -3.18 1.11 3.36
N LYS A 53 -2.65 0.11 2.64
CA LYS A 53 -3.27 -1.21 2.52
C LYS A 53 -3.30 -1.96 3.86
N LEU A 54 -2.26 -1.81 4.68
CA LEU A 54 -2.26 -2.36 6.04
C LEU A 54 -3.44 -1.79 6.84
N VAL A 55 -3.57 -0.45 6.87
CA VAL A 55 -4.65 0.23 7.59
C VAL A 55 -6.02 -0.23 7.10
N GLN A 56 -6.21 -0.36 5.79
CA GLN A 56 -7.47 -0.87 5.21
C GLN A 56 -7.78 -2.30 5.64
N GLN A 57 -6.77 -3.19 5.70
CA GLN A 57 -6.95 -4.55 6.20
C GLN A 57 -7.30 -4.56 7.69
N LEU A 58 -6.59 -3.77 8.50
CA LEU A 58 -6.82 -3.67 9.93
C LEU A 58 -8.22 -3.16 10.27
N LEU A 59 -8.73 -2.14 9.54
CA LEU A 59 -10.07 -1.60 9.74
C LEU A 59 -11.21 -2.56 9.36
N GLY A 60 -10.90 -3.66 8.66
CA GLY A 60 -11.86 -4.72 8.37
C GLY A 60 -11.90 -5.86 9.38
N GLU A 61 -11.04 -5.82 10.41
CA GLU A 61 -10.96 -6.83 11.48
C GLU A 61 -11.98 -6.55 12.61
N SER A 62 -12.04 -7.45 13.59
CA SER A 62 -12.85 -7.22 14.79
C SER A 62 -12.33 -6.05 15.63
N ASP A 63 -13.20 -5.43 16.42
CA ASP A 63 -12.84 -4.31 17.28
C ASP A 63 -11.69 -4.66 18.25
N GLU A 64 -11.65 -5.89 18.76
CA GLU A 64 -10.55 -6.34 19.63
C GLU A 64 -9.21 -6.35 18.90
N GLN A 65 -9.18 -6.84 17.66
CA GLN A 65 -7.97 -6.85 16.83
C GLN A 65 -7.52 -5.43 16.49
N VAL A 66 -8.47 -4.55 16.15
CA VAL A 66 -8.20 -3.14 15.88
C VAL A 66 -7.56 -2.47 17.09
N GLN A 67 -8.07 -2.69 18.30
CA GLN A 67 -7.49 -2.11 19.52
C GLN A 67 -6.11 -2.68 19.83
N GLN A 68 -5.89 -3.98 19.64
CA GLN A 68 -4.57 -4.59 19.79
C GLN A 68 -3.55 -3.98 18.83
N TRP A 69 -3.92 -3.83 17.55
CA TRP A 69 -3.06 -3.21 16.55
C TRP A 69 -2.81 -1.74 16.82
N ARG A 70 -3.84 -1.00 17.26
CA ARG A 70 -3.69 0.39 17.68
C ARG A 70 -2.64 0.53 18.78
N SER A 71 -2.73 -0.27 19.83
CA SER A 71 -1.76 -0.26 20.94
C SER A 71 -0.34 -0.57 20.45
N ARG A 72 -0.19 -1.63 19.63
CA ARG A 72 1.11 -2.03 19.06
C ARG A 72 1.72 -0.94 18.16
N LEU A 73 0.90 -0.32 17.30
CA LEU A 73 1.35 0.74 16.42
C LEU A 73 1.74 2.00 17.18
N LEU A 74 0.96 2.39 18.20
CA LEU A 74 1.29 3.54 19.05
C LEU A 74 2.59 3.30 19.82
N ALA A 75 2.79 2.09 20.37
CA ALA A 75 4.02 1.74 21.07
C ALA A 75 5.25 1.70 20.15
N ALA A 76 5.11 1.15 18.94
CA ALA A 76 6.21 1.02 17.99
C ALA A 76 6.57 2.35 17.32
N LEU A 77 5.57 3.18 17.00
CA LEU A 77 5.78 4.45 16.30
C LEU A 77 6.14 5.59 17.26
N GLY A 78 5.63 5.56 18.49
CA GLY A 78 5.84 6.62 19.48
C GLY A 78 5.64 8.01 18.89
N ASN A 79 6.59 8.91 19.13
CA ASN A 79 6.57 10.29 18.62
C ASN A 79 6.69 10.39 17.08
N ASN A 80 7.21 9.36 16.41
CA ASN A 80 7.37 9.35 14.95
C ASN A 80 6.06 8.98 14.22
N GLY A 81 5.00 8.63 14.96
CA GLY A 81 3.71 8.25 14.38
C GLY A 81 3.09 9.33 13.49
N GLN A 82 3.26 10.61 13.82
CA GLN A 82 2.73 11.70 13.00
C GLN A 82 3.31 11.70 11.58
N ILE A 83 4.60 11.42 11.41
CA ILE A 83 5.25 11.40 10.10
C ILE A 83 4.65 10.29 9.24
N ILE A 84 4.41 9.12 9.82
CA ILE A 84 3.79 7.99 9.12
C ILE A 84 2.34 8.30 8.74
N ILE A 85 1.57 8.89 9.65
CA ILE A 85 0.18 9.30 9.40
C ILE A 85 0.12 10.32 8.25
N GLU A 86 0.99 11.33 8.28
CA GLU A 86 1.05 12.36 7.25
C GLU A 86 1.40 11.75 5.88
N LEU A 87 2.37 10.83 5.85
CA LEU A 87 2.83 10.16 4.64
C LEU A 87 1.74 9.25 4.02
N VAL A 88 1.01 8.49 4.84
CA VAL A 88 -0.12 7.65 4.37
C VAL A 88 -1.27 8.52 3.88
N THR A 89 -1.61 9.59 4.62
CA THR A 89 -2.75 10.47 4.30
C THR A 89 -2.51 11.26 3.01
N LYS A 90 -1.33 11.89 2.86
CA LYS A 90 -0.96 12.61 1.64
C LYS A 90 -0.98 11.72 0.40
N GLN A 91 -0.58 10.45 0.52
CA GLN A 91 -0.62 9.52 -0.61
C GLN A 91 -2.05 9.11 -0.99
N ALA A 92 -2.93 8.94 0.00
CA ALA A 92 -4.34 8.61 -0.23
C ALA A 92 -5.05 9.71 -1.04
N GLU A 93 -4.82 10.98 -0.71
CA GLU A 93 -5.37 12.13 -1.43
C GLU A 93 -4.88 12.19 -2.88
N ARG A 94 -3.58 11.98 -3.11
CA ARG A 94 -3.00 11.95 -4.46
C ARG A 94 -3.60 10.85 -5.33
N ASN A 95 -3.81 9.66 -4.77
CA ASN A 95 -4.45 8.56 -5.48
C ASN A 95 -5.89 8.90 -5.89
N LYS A 96 -6.63 9.67 -5.07
CA LYS A 96 -7.98 10.13 -5.38
C LYS A 96 -7.99 11.11 -6.56
N ILE A 97 -7.08 12.08 -6.58
CA ILE A 97 -6.96 13.07 -7.67
C ILE A 97 -6.54 12.40 -8.98
N ALA A 98 -5.56 11.49 -8.94
CA ALA A 98 -5.13 10.76 -10.13
C ALA A 98 -6.27 9.96 -10.77
N ARG A 99 -7.13 9.33 -9.95
CA ARG A 99 -8.32 8.60 -10.43
C ARG A 99 -9.36 9.52 -11.04
N LEU A 100 -9.62 10.68 -10.44
CA LEU A 100 -10.57 11.66 -10.98
C LEU A 100 -10.12 12.19 -12.35
N ASN A 101 -8.83 12.51 -12.49
CA ASN A 101 -8.26 12.99 -13.76
C ASN A 101 -8.28 11.92 -14.86
N LEU A 102 -8.05 10.64 -14.53
CA LEU A 102 -8.17 9.53 -15.48
C LEU A 102 -9.60 9.35 -16.00
N VAL A 103 -10.60 9.41 -15.10
CA VAL A 103 -12.02 9.28 -15.48
C VAL A 103 -12.47 10.46 -16.34
N ALA A 104 -12.02 11.68 -16.03
CA ALA A 104 -12.30 12.86 -16.84
C ALA A 104 -11.68 12.75 -18.25
N GLY A 105 -10.43 12.28 -18.35
CA GLY A 105 -9.75 12.08 -19.63
C GLY A 105 -10.39 11.00 -20.52
N GLN A 106 -10.93 9.92 -19.92
CA GLN A 106 -11.63 8.88 -20.68
C GLN A 106 -12.97 9.34 -21.24
N LYS A 107 -13.71 10.21 -20.54
CA LYS A 107 -14.99 10.78 -21.04
C LYS A 107 -14.79 11.79 -22.16
N ALA A 108 -13.67 12.52 -22.16
CA ALA A 108 -13.36 13.50 -23.21
C ALA A 108 -12.88 12.85 -24.52
N SER A 109 -12.41 11.59 -24.48
CA SER A 109 -11.96 10.84 -25.67
C SER A 109 -13.08 10.01 -26.32
N SER A 110 -14.28 9.99 -25.74
CA SER A 110 -15.44 9.21 -26.21
C SER A 110 -16.61 10.08 -26.70
N ALA A 111 -16.38 11.37 -26.97
CA ALA A 111 -17.33 12.33 -27.52
C ALA A 111 -16.72 13.01 -28.76
#